data_AF-A0A3P8UVI0-F1
#
_entry.id   AF-A0A3P8UVI0-F1
#
_cell.length_a   1.000
_cell.length_b   1.000
_cell.length_c   1.000
_cell.angle_alpha   90.00
_cell.angle_beta   90.00
_cell.angle_gamma   90.00
#
_symmetry.space_group_name_H-M   'P 1'
#
loop_
_entity.id
_entity.type
_entity.pdbx_description
1 polymer ?
#
loop_
_entity_poly.entity_id
_entity_poly.type
_entity_poly.pdbx_seq_one_letter_code
_entity_poly.pdbx_strand_id
1 'polypeptide(L)'
;MAARVLFRSLSSNFSTAKPFFNHSTRLSLRPTPKFYFCRKLASCRRLSAALKFTDKHEWVRVEDGGIGTVGISKFAQEALGDVVYCELPEVGKKLAQQDEFGALESVKAASELYSPLTGEVVEVNEQLAEKPGLINKSCYKDGWLMKMTINDPAELDTLMTEAAYERFVRSMED
;
A
#
# COMPACT_ATOMS: atom_id res chain seq x y z
N MET A 1 -39.56 -13.75 -61.38
CA MET A 1 -39.50 -12.36 -61.88
C MET A 1 -38.29 -11.72 -61.20
N ALA A 2 -37.08 -11.76 -61.79
CA ALA A 2 -36.54 -10.83 -62.80
C ALA A 2 -36.53 -9.36 -62.28
N ALA A 3 -35.47 -8.55 -62.29
CA ALA A 3 -34.19 -8.60 -63.00
C ALA A 3 -33.14 -7.68 -62.32
N ARG A 4 -31.85 -7.97 -62.58
CA ARG A 4 -30.68 -7.09 -62.39
C ARG A 4 -30.70 -5.97 -63.43
N VAL A 5 -30.23 -4.75 -63.11
CA VAL A 5 -29.52 -3.87 -64.07
C VAL A 5 -28.50 -2.97 -63.32
N LEU A 6 -27.23 -3.06 -63.73
CA LEU A 6 -26.13 -2.12 -63.48
C LEU A 6 -26.23 -0.94 -64.45
N PHE A 7 -25.73 0.27 -64.15
CA PHE A 7 -24.97 1.06 -65.14
C PHE A 7 -24.16 2.20 -64.52
N ARG A 8 -22.90 2.29 -64.98
CA ARG A 8 -21.89 3.34 -64.74
C ARG A 8 -22.27 4.65 -65.43
N SER A 9 -21.73 5.77 -64.95
CA SER A 9 -21.40 6.91 -65.82
C SER A 9 -20.13 7.63 -65.36
N LEU A 10 -19.25 7.87 -66.33
CA LEU A 10 -17.99 8.62 -66.27
C LEU A 10 -18.26 10.05 -66.74
N SER A 11 -17.56 11.05 -66.19
CA SER A 11 -17.00 12.12 -67.02
C SER A 11 -15.92 12.90 -66.28
N SER A 12 -14.82 13.05 -67.00
CA SER A 12 -13.62 13.84 -66.74
C SER A 12 -13.79 15.26 -67.28
N ASN A 13 -13.22 16.27 -66.62
CA ASN A 13 -12.91 17.55 -67.24
C ASN A 13 -11.56 18.10 -66.79
N PHE A 14 -10.87 18.67 -67.77
CA PHE A 14 -9.46 19.07 -67.82
C PHE A 14 -9.42 20.61 -67.87
N SER A 15 -8.48 21.27 -67.16
CA SER A 15 -8.11 22.67 -67.45
C SER A 15 -6.72 23.04 -66.89
N THR A 16 -5.75 22.97 -67.79
CA THR A 16 -4.79 23.99 -68.26
C THR A 16 -4.27 25.12 -67.35
N ALA A 17 -2.92 25.19 -67.34
CA ALA A 17 -2.00 26.35 -67.35
C ALA A 17 -1.43 27.01 -66.06
N LYS A 18 -0.10 27.19 -66.14
CA LYS A 18 0.93 27.78 -65.24
C LYS A 18 0.93 29.34 -65.36
N PRO A 19 1.69 30.21 -64.59
CA PRO A 19 3.16 30.17 -64.42
C PRO A 19 3.81 30.81 -63.14
N PHE A 20 5.11 30.51 -62.98
CA PHE A 20 6.28 31.34 -62.56
C PHE A 20 6.31 32.21 -61.28
N PHE A 21 7.40 32.01 -60.50
CA PHE A 21 8.24 32.95 -59.69
C PHE A 21 7.51 33.79 -58.59
N ASN A 22 8.04 34.07 -57.40
CA ASN A 22 9.40 34.24 -56.91
C ASN A 22 9.40 34.32 -55.36
N HIS A 23 10.57 34.09 -54.74
CA HIS A 23 11.05 34.58 -53.44
C HIS A 23 10.07 34.89 -52.28
N SER A 24 10.23 34.20 -51.14
CA SER A 24 10.87 34.77 -49.94
C SER A 24 10.79 33.81 -48.75
N THR A 25 11.96 33.44 -48.26
CA THR A 25 12.24 32.89 -46.95
C THR A 25 11.58 33.71 -45.83
N ARG A 26 10.72 33.08 -45.02
CA ARG A 26 10.47 33.52 -43.65
C ARG A 26 10.67 32.35 -42.70
N LEU A 27 11.80 32.39 -42.00
CA LEU A 27 12.11 31.59 -40.83
C LEU A 27 11.06 31.91 -39.75
N SER A 28 10.13 31.00 -39.53
CA SER A 28 9.23 31.01 -38.37
C SER A 28 10.01 30.43 -37.18
N LEU A 29 10.50 31.32 -36.31
CA LEU A 29 11.08 30.95 -35.02
C LEU A 29 9.95 30.46 -34.12
N ARG A 30 9.84 29.13 -33.98
CA ARG A 30 9.01 28.52 -32.94
C ARG A 30 9.69 28.77 -31.59
N PRO A 31 9.03 29.39 -30.60
CA PRO A 31 9.56 29.42 -29.25
C PRO A 31 9.53 27.99 -28.70
N THR A 32 10.71 27.47 -28.35
CA THR A 32 10.82 26.21 -27.61
C THR A 32 10.20 26.40 -26.23
N PRO A 33 9.39 25.45 -25.73
CA PRO A 33 8.98 25.50 -24.34
C PRO A 33 10.24 25.29 -23.51
N LYS A 34 10.56 26.26 -22.64
CA LYS A 34 11.51 26.06 -21.56
C LYS A 34 10.95 24.94 -20.70
N PHE A 35 11.48 23.74 -20.89
CA PHE A 35 11.23 22.62 -20.01
C PHE A 35 11.79 22.99 -18.64
N TYR A 36 10.92 23.52 -17.78
CA TYR A 36 11.19 23.61 -16.36
C TYR A 36 11.21 22.18 -15.85
N PHE A 37 12.43 21.62 -15.79
CA PHE A 37 12.71 20.37 -15.13
C PHE A 37 12.48 20.59 -13.64
N CYS A 38 11.22 20.45 -13.21
CA CYS A 38 10.88 20.40 -11.80
C CYS A 38 11.40 19.05 -11.29
N ARG A 39 12.61 19.06 -10.71
CA ARG A 39 13.06 17.96 -9.87
C ARG A 39 12.11 17.91 -8.68
N LYS A 40 11.04 17.11 -8.79
CA LYS A 40 10.39 16.57 -7.60
C LYS A 40 11.43 15.71 -6.90
N LEU A 41 12.10 16.28 -5.91
CA LEU A 41 12.82 15.52 -4.90
C LEU A 41 11.77 14.70 -4.16
N ALA A 42 11.45 13.52 -4.67
CA ALA A 42 10.84 12.49 -3.85
C ALA A 42 11.92 12.09 -2.84
N SER A 43 11.85 12.68 -1.65
CA SER A 43 12.54 12.18 -0.48
C SER A 43 12.01 10.79 -0.22
N CYS A 44 12.64 9.77 -0.82
CA CYS A 44 12.39 8.38 -0.50
C CYS A 44 12.95 8.18 0.91
N ARG A 45 12.10 8.44 1.93
CA ARG A 45 12.41 8.12 3.32
C ARG A 45 12.71 6.62 3.34
N ARG A 46 13.95 6.24 3.66
CA ARG A 46 14.25 4.82 3.91
C ARG A 46 13.44 4.43 5.13
N LEU A 47 12.40 3.64 4.92
CA LEU A 47 11.59 3.11 6.01
C LEU A 47 12.51 2.16 6.81
N SER A 48 12.58 2.35 8.12
CA SER A 48 13.53 1.61 8.96
C SER A 48 13.03 0.18 9.21
N ALA A 49 13.91 -0.80 9.10
CA ALA A 49 13.63 -2.21 9.44
C ALA A 49 13.42 -2.48 10.96
N ALA A 50 13.49 -1.45 11.80
CA ALA A 50 13.27 -1.55 13.24
C ALA A 50 11.78 -1.72 13.56
N LEU A 51 11.49 -2.45 14.65
CA LEU A 51 10.12 -2.56 15.17
C LEU A 51 9.64 -1.22 15.71
N LYS A 52 8.40 -0.87 15.37
CA LYS A 52 7.62 0.21 15.96
C LYS A 52 6.40 -0.39 16.65
N PHE A 53 5.96 0.26 17.72
CA PHE A 53 4.90 -0.25 18.59
C PHE A 53 3.79 0.77 18.81
N THR A 54 2.56 0.29 18.95
CA THR A 54 1.39 1.05 19.38
C THR A 54 1.23 0.98 20.90
N ASP A 55 0.39 1.85 21.44
CA ASP A 55 -0.09 1.80 22.82
C ASP A 55 -0.99 0.59 23.10
N LYS A 56 -1.59 0.02 22.05
CA LYS A 56 -2.41 -1.21 22.09
C LYS A 56 -1.61 -2.51 21.92
N HIS A 57 -0.28 -2.43 22.01
CA HIS A 57 0.64 -3.58 22.03
C HIS A 57 0.78 -4.35 20.71
N GLU A 58 0.36 -3.77 19.60
CA GLU A 58 0.74 -4.22 18.27
C GLU A 58 2.13 -3.69 17.88
N TRP A 59 2.81 -4.43 17.01
CA TRP A 59 4.05 -4.00 16.39
C TRP A 59 3.91 -3.95 14.88
N VAL A 60 4.68 -3.06 14.27
CA VAL A 60 4.89 -3.01 12.82
C VAL A 60 6.39 -3.00 12.52
N ARG A 61 6.78 -3.82 11.54
CA ARG A 61 8.14 -3.83 10.98
C ARG A 61 8.05 -3.52 9.50
N VAL A 62 8.77 -2.49 9.06
CA VAL A 62 8.74 -2.10 7.65
C VAL A 62 9.89 -2.76 6.90
N GLU A 63 9.55 -3.52 5.87
CA GLU A 63 10.50 -4.22 5.03
C GLU A 63 10.92 -3.37 3.82
N ASP A 64 12.01 -3.76 3.17
CA ASP A 64 12.48 -3.15 1.93
C ASP A 64 11.40 -3.29 0.85
N GLY A 65 10.76 -2.16 0.50
CA GLY A 65 9.60 -2.14 -0.41
C GLY A 65 8.38 -1.41 0.16
N GLY A 66 8.43 -0.98 1.43
CA GLY A 66 7.36 -0.19 2.04
C GLY A 66 6.13 -0.99 2.45
N ILE A 67 6.32 -2.29 2.64
CA ILE A 67 5.33 -3.18 3.24
C ILE A 67 5.59 -3.24 4.74
N GLY A 68 4.55 -2.99 5.53
CA GLY A 68 4.55 -3.14 6.97
C GLY A 68 4.02 -4.52 7.37
N THR A 69 4.85 -5.33 8.00
CA THR A 69 4.43 -6.57 8.65
C THR A 69 3.94 -6.25 10.06
N VAL A 70 2.74 -6.68 10.41
CA VAL A 70 2.04 -6.36 11.67
C VAL A 70 1.86 -7.63 12.51
N GLY A 71 1.98 -7.50 13.83
CA GLY A 71 1.66 -8.56 14.80
C GLY A 71 1.44 -8.01 16.20
N ILE A 72 1.28 -8.89 17.19
CA ILE A 72 1.20 -8.48 18.61
C ILE A 72 2.50 -8.72 19.36
N SER A 73 2.76 -7.91 20.37
CA SER A 73 3.98 -7.99 21.17
C SER A 73 4.00 -9.21 22.11
N LYS A 74 5.18 -9.52 22.63
CA LYS A 74 5.35 -10.56 23.67
C LYS A 74 4.49 -10.30 24.90
N PHE A 75 4.37 -9.04 25.34
CA PHE A 75 3.55 -8.67 26.49
C PHE A 75 2.06 -8.99 26.23
N ALA A 76 1.54 -8.62 25.06
CA ALA A 76 0.15 -8.87 24.69
C ALA A 76 -0.19 -10.37 24.68
N GLN A 77 0.64 -11.21 24.06
CA GLN A 77 0.36 -12.65 24.01
C GLN A 77 0.45 -13.31 25.40
N GLU A 78 1.31 -12.82 26.29
CA GLU A 78 1.41 -13.29 27.67
C GLU A 78 0.16 -12.93 28.48
N ALA A 79 -0.35 -11.70 28.30
CA ALA A 79 -1.58 -11.23 28.93
C ALA A 79 -2.82 -11.99 28.43
N LEU A 80 -2.90 -12.28 27.13
CA LEU A 80 -3.96 -13.11 26.55
C LEU A 80 -3.89 -14.56 27.05
N GLY A 81 -2.69 -15.11 27.19
CA GLY A 81 -2.49 -16.54 27.43
C GLY A 81 -2.54 -17.36 26.14
N ASP A 82 -2.88 -18.64 26.24
CA ASP A 82 -2.84 -19.57 25.11
C ASP A 82 -3.92 -19.24 24.06
N VAL A 83 -3.48 -18.76 22.90
CA VAL A 83 -4.35 -18.29 21.83
C VAL A 83 -4.93 -19.50 21.08
N VAL A 84 -6.26 -19.54 21.00
CA VAL A 84 -7.01 -20.65 20.38
C VAL A 84 -7.71 -20.24 19.10
N TYR A 85 -7.89 -18.93 18.87
CA TYR A 85 -8.53 -18.42 17.66
C TYR A 85 -7.95 -17.05 17.26
N CYS A 86 -7.94 -16.80 15.95
CA CYS A 86 -7.44 -15.58 15.34
C CYS A 86 -8.35 -15.21 14.16
N GLU A 87 -9.00 -14.06 14.25
CA GLU A 87 -9.74 -13.44 13.16
C GLU A 87 -8.82 -12.44 12.45
N LEU A 88 -8.60 -12.67 11.15
CA LEU A 88 -7.74 -11.85 10.29
C LEU A 88 -8.59 -11.14 9.23
N PRO A 89 -8.14 -9.98 8.71
CA PRO A 89 -8.88 -9.24 7.70
C PRO A 89 -8.76 -9.92 6.33
N GLU A 90 -9.61 -9.53 5.39
CA GLU A 90 -9.47 -9.95 3.99
C GLU A 90 -8.32 -9.20 3.30
N VAL A 91 -7.58 -9.90 2.43
CA VAL A 91 -6.60 -9.27 1.53
C VAL A 91 -7.32 -8.29 0.60
N GLY A 92 -6.77 -7.08 0.46
CA GLY A 92 -7.37 -5.96 -0.27
C GLY A 92 -8.25 -5.04 0.59
N LYS A 93 -8.49 -5.38 1.87
CA LYS A 93 -9.19 -4.48 2.80
C LYS A 93 -8.35 -3.22 3.03
N LYS A 94 -8.99 -2.05 2.93
CA LYS A 94 -8.39 -0.76 3.26
C LYS A 94 -8.68 -0.45 4.72
N LEU A 95 -7.63 -0.06 5.44
CA LEU A 95 -7.67 0.25 6.87
C LEU A 95 -7.09 1.65 7.07
N ALA A 96 -7.73 2.46 7.90
CA ALA A 96 -7.11 3.65 8.49
C ALA A 96 -6.35 3.27 9.77
N GLN A 97 -5.42 4.13 10.19
CA GLN A 97 -4.80 4.00 11.50
C GLN A 97 -5.89 3.95 12.59
N GLN A 98 -5.74 3.03 13.55
CA GLN A 98 -6.71 2.72 14.61
C GLN A 98 -8.03 2.08 14.14
N ASP A 99 -8.18 1.68 12.88
CA ASP A 99 -9.31 0.84 12.48
C ASP A 99 -9.14 -0.57 13.03
N GLU A 100 -10.24 -1.15 13.53
CA GLU A 100 -10.32 -2.55 13.90
C GLU A 100 -10.22 -3.44 12.65
N PHE A 101 -9.32 -4.41 12.69
CA PHE A 101 -9.10 -5.31 11.55
C PHE A 101 -9.38 -6.79 11.87
N GLY A 102 -9.47 -7.16 13.15
CA GLY A 102 -9.68 -8.54 13.58
C GLY A 102 -9.62 -8.66 15.09
N ALA A 103 -9.54 -9.89 15.58
CA ALA A 103 -9.53 -10.20 17.01
C ALA A 103 -8.72 -11.47 17.31
N LEU A 104 -8.18 -11.56 18.53
CA LEU A 104 -7.56 -12.77 19.08
C LEU A 104 -8.38 -13.26 20.26
N GLU A 105 -8.61 -14.57 20.30
CA GLU A 105 -9.26 -15.21 21.44
C GLU A 105 -8.35 -16.29 22.05
N SER A 106 -8.34 -16.31 23.36
CA SER A 106 -7.68 -17.30 24.19
C SER A 106 -8.71 -18.00 25.08
N VAL A 107 -8.26 -18.99 25.85
CA VAL A 107 -9.10 -19.65 26.88
C VAL A 107 -9.45 -18.69 28.03
N LYS A 108 -8.78 -17.53 28.14
CA LYS A 108 -8.90 -16.60 29.26
C LYS A 108 -9.51 -15.26 28.89
N ALA A 109 -9.29 -14.78 27.66
CA ALA A 109 -9.61 -13.42 27.24
C ALA A 109 -9.83 -13.37 25.72
N ALA A 110 -10.43 -12.28 25.27
CA ALA A 110 -10.46 -11.87 23.87
C ALA A 110 -9.96 -10.43 23.77
N SER A 111 -9.25 -10.12 22.69
CA SER A 111 -8.79 -8.75 22.39
C SER A 111 -8.99 -8.45 20.92
N GLU A 112 -9.58 -7.30 20.66
CA GLU A 112 -9.64 -6.68 19.35
C GLU A 112 -8.24 -6.24 18.90
N LEU A 113 -8.02 -6.19 17.60
CA LEU A 113 -6.76 -5.81 16.96
C LEU A 113 -6.95 -4.57 16.09
N TYR A 114 -6.03 -3.61 16.25
CA TYR A 114 -6.14 -2.31 15.62
C TYR A 114 -4.99 -2.04 14.66
N SER A 115 -5.31 -1.42 13.51
CA SER A 115 -4.31 -1.15 12.49
C SER A 115 -3.34 -0.08 12.96
N PRO A 116 -2.01 -0.35 12.96
CA PRO A 116 -1.03 0.65 13.41
C PRO A 116 -0.89 1.82 12.43
N LEU A 117 -1.24 1.59 11.15
CA LEU A 117 -1.03 2.53 10.05
C LEU A 117 -2.24 2.52 9.10
N THR A 118 -2.32 3.54 8.25
CA THR A 118 -3.27 3.65 7.14
C THR A 118 -2.69 2.96 5.91
N GLY A 119 -3.44 2.03 5.32
CA GLY A 119 -2.97 1.21 4.20
C GLY A 119 -3.98 0.19 3.67
N GLU A 120 -3.49 -0.71 2.83
CA GLU A 120 -4.24 -1.83 2.27
C GLU A 120 -3.57 -3.16 2.66
N VAL A 121 -4.37 -4.13 3.11
CA VAL A 121 -3.88 -5.48 3.46
C VAL A 121 -3.41 -6.19 2.19
N VAL A 122 -2.15 -6.62 2.15
CA VAL A 122 -1.55 -7.32 1.00
C VAL A 122 -1.40 -8.82 1.22
N GLU A 123 -1.29 -9.25 2.47
CA GLU A 123 -1.06 -10.65 2.83
C GLU A 123 -1.56 -10.88 4.26
N VAL A 124 -2.06 -12.08 4.55
CA VAL A 124 -2.42 -12.52 5.91
C VAL A 124 -1.77 -13.86 6.22
N ASN A 125 -1.53 -14.12 7.50
CA ASN A 125 -0.89 -15.36 7.91
C ASN A 125 -1.91 -16.50 8.01
N GLU A 126 -2.16 -17.17 6.88
CA GLU A 126 -3.09 -18.30 6.78
C GLU A 126 -2.74 -19.45 7.73
N GLN A 127 -1.49 -19.57 8.17
CA GLN A 127 -1.06 -20.62 9.10
C GLN A 127 -1.73 -20.50 10.48
N LEU A 128 -2.19 -19.31 10.85
CA LEU A 128 -2.84 -19.06 12.14
C LEU A 128 -4.22 -19.70 12.25
N ALA A 129 -4.88 -20.01 11.13
CA ALA A 129 -6.15 -20.74 11.14
C ALA A 129 -5.99 -22.18 11.68
N GLU A 130 -4.87 -22.82 11.38
CA GLU A 130 -4.57 -24.17 11.86
C GLU A 130 -3.70 -24.18 13.13
N LYS A 131 -2.87 -23.15 13.32
CA LYS A 131 -1.84 -23.08 14.36
C LYS A 131 -1.82 -21.72 15.06
N PRO A 132 -2.90 -21.34 15.77
CA PRO A 132 -2.98 -20.04 16.46
C PRO A 132 -1.87 -19.87 17.52
N GLY A 133 -1.42 -20.96 18.15
CA GLY A 133 -0.32 -20.94 19.12
C GLY A 133 1.06 -20.50 18.58
N LEU A 134 1.21 -20.27 17.27
CA LEU A 134 2.39 -19.57 16.72
C LEU A 134 2.52 -18.15 17.26
N ILE A 135 1.40 -17.49 17.58
CA ILE A 135 1.38 -16.17 18.22
C ILE A 135 2.10 -16.22 19.56
N ASN A 136 1.83 -17.24 20.39
CA ASN A 136 2.50 -17.40 21.68
C ASN A 136 3.98 -17.78 21.55
N LYS A 137 4.33 -18.66 20.59
CA LYS A 137 5.70 -19.20 20.44
C LYS A 137 6.66 -18.25 19.72
N SER A 138 6.17 -17.52 18.72
CA SER A 138 6.98 -16.79 17.74
C SER A 138 6.35 -15.45 17.34
N CYS A 139 5.81 -14.66 18.29
CA CYS A 139 5.08 -13.40 18.04
C CYS A 139 5.79 -12.41 17.09
N TYR A 140 7.12 -12.32 17.07
CA TYR A 140 7.88 -11.40 16.19
C TYR A 140 8.37 -12.02 14.87
N LYS A 141 8.18 -13.34 14.70
CA LYS A 141 8.62 -14.14 13.55
C LYS A 141 7.41 -14.79 12.89
N ASP A 142 7.13 -16.05 13.20
CA ASP A 142 6.09 -16.85 12.54
C ASP A 142 4.66 -16.47 12.98
N GLY A 143 4.51 -15.72 14.07
CA GLY A 143 3.24 -15.25 14.62
C GLY A 143 2.80 -13.86 14.13
N TRP A 144 3.29 -13.41 12.97
CA TRP A 144 2.79 -12.20 12.32
C TRP A 144 1.32 -12.39 11.89
N LEU A 145 0.53 -11.32 11.85
CA LEU A 145 -0.91 -11.37 11.60
C LEU A 145 -1.25 -11.02 10.15
N MET A 146 -0.78 -9.85 9.71
CA MET A 146 -1.01 -9.34 8.36
C MET A 146 0.20 -8.54 7.86
N LYS A 147 0.29 -8.37 6.54
CA LYS A 147 1.14 -7.38 5.91
C LYS A 147 0.26 -6.36 5.20
N MET A 148 0.68 -5.10 5.22
CA MET A 148 -0.05 -4.01 4.60
C MET A 148 0.85 -3.01 3.90
N THR A 149 0.30 -2.29 2.92
CA THR A 149 0.96 -1.10 2.38
C THR A 149 0.96 0.03 3.41
N ILE A 150 1.86 0.99 3.24
CA ILE A 150 1.92 2.20 4.07
C ILE A 150 1.57 3.39 3.19
N ASN A 151 0.37 3.93 3.38
CA ASN A 151 -0.12 5.04 2.57
C ASN A 151 0.30 6.40 3.16
N ASP A 152 0.42 6.50 4.49
CA ASP A 152 0.96 7.67 5.18
C ASP A 152 2.21 7.32 6.02
N PRO A 153 3.42 7.51 5.48
CA PRO A 153 4.66 7.25 6.23
C PRO A 153 4.88 8.14 7.45
N ALA A 154 4.15 9.25 7.61
CA ALA A 154 4.30 10.13 8.78
C ALA A 154 3.74 9.48 10.05
N GLU A 155 2.78 8.56 9.92
CA GLU A 155 2.21 7.81 11.03
C GLU A 155 3.26 6.93 11.73
N LEU A 156 4.33 6.50 11.04
CA LEU A 156 5.43 5.76 11.67
C LEU A 156 6.19 6.57 12.74
N ASP A 157 6.13 7.91 12.66
CA ASP A 157 6.78 8.79 13.62
C ASP A 157 5.96 8.92 14.91
N THR A 158 4.66 8.62 14.89
CA THR A 158 3.81 8.62 16.08
C THR A 158 3.98 7.34 16.91
N LEU A 159 4.46 6.27 16.27
CA LEU A 159 4.68 4.97 16.92
C LEU A 159 5.94 4.95 17.79
N MET A 160 5.83 4.21 18.89
CA MET A 160 6.91 4.04 19.86
C MET A 160 8.05 3.22 19.26
N THR A 161 9.29 3.61 19.58
CA THR A 161 10.44 2.73 19.38
C THR A 161 10.42 1.61 20.41
N GLU A 162 11.14 0.52 20.14
CA GLU A 162 11.29 -0.60 21.09
C GLU A 162 11.68 -0.12 22.50
N ALA A 163 12.69 0.73 22.63
CA ALA A 163 13.11 1.28 23.92
C ALA A 163 12.04 2.15 24.60
N ALA A 164 11.18 2.83 23.84
CA ALA A 164 10.06 3.59 24.40
C ALA A 164 8.94 2.64 24.87
N TYR A 165 8.64 1.61 24.09
CA TYR A 165 7.67 0.58 24.42
C TYR A 165 8.04 -0.21 25.67
N GLU A 166 9.31 -0.59 25.83
CA GLU A 166 9.80 -1.26 27.05
C GLU A 166 9.58 -0.42 28.31
N ARG A 167 9.77 0.91 28.22
CA ARG A 167 9.50 1.83 29.34
C ARG A 167 8.00 1.93 29.61
N PHE A 168 7.18 1.98 28.55
CA PHE A 168 5.72 2.00 28.66
C PHE A 168 5.21 0.74 29.37
N VAL A 169 5.63 -0.45 28.93
CA VAL A 169 5.27 -1.73 29.56
C VAL A 169 5.68 -1.77 31.02
N ARG A 170 6.93 -1.40 31.34
CA ARG A 170 7.39 -1.37 32.74
C ARG A 170 6.53 -0.46 33.63
N SER A 171 6.11 0.70 33.11
CA SER A 171 5.26 1.63 33.88
C SER A 171 3.82 1.13 34.11
N MET A 172 3.39 0.06 33.45
CA MET A 172 2.08 -0.57 33.68
C MET A 172 2.15 -1.74 34.68
N GLU A 173 3.35 -2.24 34.97
CA GLU A 173 3.56 -3.33 35.94
C GLU A 173 3.74 -2.83 37.39
N ASP A 174 3.98 -1.53 37.56
CA ASP A 174 4.12 -0.82 38.84
C ASP A 174 2.78 -0.30 39.37
#